data_AF-B1C883-F1
#
_entry.id   AF-B1C883-F1
#
_cell.length_a   1.000
_cell.length_b   1.000
_cell.length_c   1.000
_cell.angle_alpha   90.00
_cell.angle_beta   90.00
_cell.angle_gamma   90.00
#
_symmetry.space_group_name_H-M   'P 1'
#
loop_
_entity.id
_entity.type
_entity.pdbx_description
1 polymer ?
#
loop_
_entity_poly.entity_id
_entity_poly.type
_entity_poly.pdbx_seq_one_letter_code
_entity_poly.pdbx_strand_id
1 'polypeptide(L)'
;MDRKKRISNGKITWIAGLAVVLFVIVLFVSNLINSNKIINQVESMREHPLKVIIASGDVETYIKEMRIHSEKLLYNNNNAETSRMEKSMESLYPKLEKSIKEIEEKTLISKGKAAELYNIFSKIKKEHIAVIDYGKTGDRSYEEMEAFQNKNLNSLYSKMEDLNDNILVSAENKFNKITETAIYNKNVSVFLSIVVLILTLVAVAVYQYFISKQHELINYKNKLFDIVSKNIDNAFYIKNLKNEEDDYISDNIKNILGFDGRELLSSDFGVISEYINNEEIEYLKDLSEKNVDSNWSYSFIYTNPNTNEKKNILLEYYYVRDKDIPVVITVFTDETERKNMQRKLENALDNAERASIAKSEFLSRMSHEIRTPLNGITGMTLIAIQNIKDEKKELDCLNKISISLSL
;
A
#
# COMPACT_ATOMS: atom_id res chain seq x y z
N MET A 1 -15.81 13.26 13.94
CA MET A 1 -15.54 11.81 13.75
C MET A 1 -14.56 11.51 12.60
N ASP A 2 -14.30 12.43 11.66
CA ASP A 2 -13.52 12.15 10.44
C ASP A 2 -11.97 12.24 10.52
N ARG A 3 -11.39 13.01 11.44
CA ARG A 3 -9.92 13.11 11.56
C ARG A 3 -9.25 11.79 11.96
N LYS A 4 -9.90 10.97 12.79
CA LYS A 4 -9.38 9.64 13.18
C LYS A 4 -9.35 8.65 12.00
N LYS A 5 -10.32 8.71 11.08
CA LYS A 5 -10.37 7.83 9.89
C LYS A 5 -9.27 8.15 8.87
N ARG A 6 -8.94 9.43 8.64
CA ARG A 6 -7.88 9.85 7.69
C ARG A 6 -6.47 9.41 8.14
N ILE A 7 -6.15 9.56 9.43
CA ILE A 7 -4.85 9.11 9.99
C ILE A 7 -4.76 7.57 9.99
N SER A 8 -5.88 6.88 10.21
CA SER A 8 -5.95 5.42 10.14
C SER A 8 -5.59 4.90 8.74
N ASN A 9 -6.16 5.48 7.68
CA ASN A 9 -5.95 4.98 6.32
C ASN A 9 -4.54 5.20 5.77
N GLY A 10 -3.88 6.31 6.11
CA GLY A 10 -2.48 6.55 5.72
C GLY A 10 -1.48 5.65 6.46
N LYS A 11 -1.77 5.29 7.73
CA LYS A 11 -0.98 4.28 8.45
C LYS A 11 -1.17 2.90 7.85
N ILE A 12 -2.39 2.54 7.47
CA ILE A 12 -2.69 1.23 6.85
C ILE A 12 -1.96 1.04 5.52
N THR A 13 -1.91 2.07 4.66
CA THR A 13 -1.17 1.98 3.39
C THR A 13 0.34 1.81 3.62
N TRP A 14 0.92 2.58 4.54
CA TRP A 14 2.36 2.46 4.84
C TRP A 14 2.72 1.10 5.47
N ILE A 15 1.87 0.59 6.36
CA ILE A 15 2.02 -0.76 6.95
C ILE A 15 1.91 -1.84 5.88
N ALA A 16 0.96 -1.73 4.94
CA ALA A 16 0.81 -2.69 3.85
C ALA A 16 2.02 -2.67 2.89
N GLY A 17 2.56 -1.49 2.58
CA GLY A 17 3.79 -1.37 1.79
C GLY A 17 5.00 -2.03 2.47
N LEU A 18 5.19 -1.78 3.76
CA LEU A 18 6.24 -2.44 4.55
C LEU A 18 6.05 -3.95 4.62
N ALA A 19 4.82 -4.44 4.75
CA ALA A 19 4.52 -5.86 4.77
C ALA A 19 4.92 -6.54 3.46
N VAL A 20 4.67 -5.91 2.30
CA VAL A 20 5.10 -6.44 1.00
C VAL A 20 6.62 -6.58 0.93
N VAL A 21 7.36 -5.53 1.32
CA VAL A 21 8.83 -5.54 1.33
C VAL A 21 9.35 -6.64 2.25
N LEU A 22 8.76 -6.78 3.45
CA LEU A 22 9.12 -7.82 4.41
C LEU A 22 8.89 -9.22 3.82
N PHE A 23 7.75 -9.47 3.18
CA PHE A 23 7.47 -10.77 2.56
C PHE A 23 8.44 -11.12 1.43
N VAL A 24 8.84 -10.13 0.61
CA VAL A 24 9.85 -10.34 -0.44
C VAL A 24 11.20 -10.69 0.16
N ILE A 25 11.61 -10.03 1.24
CA ILE A 25 12.85 -10.35 1.95
C ILE A 25 12.79 -11.76 2.54
N VAL A 26 11.68 -12.12 3.18
CA VAL A 26 11.47 -13.47 3.75
C VAL A 26 11.53 -14.53 2.66
N LEU A 27 10.91 -14.29 1.49
CA LEU A 27 11.00 -15.18 0.32
C LEU A 27 12.45 -15.38 -0.12
N PHE A 28 13.19 -14.28 -0.27
CA PHE A 28 14.57 -14.32 -0.73
C PHE A 28 15.48 -15.08 0.24
N VAL A 29 15.38 -14.75 1.54
CA VAL A 29 16.16 -15.41 2.60
C VAL A 29 15.80 -16.89 2.70
N SER A 30 14.50 -17.24 2.64
CA SER A 30 14.05 -18.64 2.65
C SER A 30 14.62 -19.42 1.47
N ASN A 31 14.63 -18.82 0.27
CA ASN A 31 15.19 -19.43 -0.93
C ASN A 31 16.70 -19.67 -0.80
N LEU A 32 17.46 -18.69 -0.28
CA LEU A 32 18.89 -18.85 -0.01
C LEU A 32 19.17 -20.00 0.98
N ILE A 33 18.42 -20.06 2.09
CA ILE A 33 18.57 -21.13 3.09
C ILE A 33 18.26 -22.48 2.45
N ASN A 34 17.22 -22.58 1.63
CA ASN A 34 16.84 -23.82 0.98
C ASN A 34 17.88 -24.27 -0.06
N SER A 35 18.37 -23.35 -0.88
CA SER A 35 19.43 -23.63 -1.85
C SER A 35 20.68 -24.18 -1.16
N ASN A 36 21.09 -23.56 -0.06
CA ASN A 36 22.26 -24.00 0.71
C ASN A 36 22.07 -25.39 1.33
N LYS A 37 20.86 -25.71 1.81
CA LYS A 37 20.53 -27.06 2.32
C LYS A 37 20.64 -28.12 1.22
N ILE A 38 20.19 -27.82 0.00
CA ILE A 38 20.26 -28.76 -1.14
C ILE A 38 21.73 -29.00 -1.51
N ILE A 39 22.54 -27.95 -1.59
CA ILE A 39 23.98 -28.05 -1.89
C ILE A 39 24.68 -28.98 -0.88
N ASN A 40 24.45 -28.76 0.42
CA ASN A 40 25.03 -29.59 1.48
C ASN A 40 24.58 -31.06 1.37
N GLN A 41 23.32 -31.32 1.00
CA GLN A 41 22.83 -32.68 0.79
C GLN A 41 23.51 -33.35 -0.42
N VAL A 42 23.64 -32.64 -1.55
CA VAL A 42 24.35 -33.14 -2.74
C VAL A 42 25.81 -33.45 -2.44
N GLU A 43 26.49 -32.58 -1.71
CA GLU A 43 27.88 -32.79 -1.31
C GLU A 43 28.02 -34.01 -0.39
N SER A 44 27.10 -34.18 0.57
CA SER A 44 27.08 -35.35 1.45
C SER A 44 26.82 -36.67 0.71
N MET A 45 26.05 -36.65 -0.39
CA MET A 45 25.83 -37.82 -1.26
C MET A 45 27.09 -38.14 -2.07
N ARG A 46 27.73 -37.12 -2.65
CA ARG A 46 28.90 -37.28 -3.52
C ARG A 46 30.12 -37.77 -2.73
N GLU A 47 30.33 -37.26 -1.53
CA GLU A 47 31.54 -37.56 -0.76
C GLU A 47 31.48 -38.91 -0.01
N HIS A 48 30.29 -39.45 0.26
CA HIS A 48 30.14 -40.66 1.07
C HIS A 48 29.50 -41.83 0.30
N PRO A 49 28.16 -41.98 0.22
CA PRO A 49 27.55 -43.19 -0.31
C PRO A 49 27.89 -43.45 -1.77
N LEU A 50 28.01 -42.42 -2.61
CA LEU A 50 28.31 -42.60 -4.04
C LEU A 50 29.70 -43.22 -4.27
N LYS A 51 30.74 -42.72 -3.56
CA LYS A 51 32.10 -43.28 -3.66
C LYS A 51 32.16 -44.72 -3.16
N VAL A 52 31.40 -45.03 -2.10
CA VAL A 52 31.33 -46.39 -1.55
C VAL A 52 30.63 -47.35 -2.52
N ILE A 53 29.54 -46.92 -3.18
CA ILE A 53 28.86 -47.72 -4.21
C ILE A 53 29.81 -48.05 -5.37
N ILE A 54 30.53 -47.04 -5.88
CA ILE A 54 31.50 -47.23 -6.97
C ILE A 54 32.62 -48.19 -6.54
N ALA A 55 33.25 -47.93 -5.39
CA ALA A 55 34.34 -48.75 -4.90
C ALA A 55 33.90 -50.19 -4.59
N SER A 56 32.68 -50.39 -4.10
CA SER A 56 32.11 -51.72 -3.84
C SER A 56 31.80 -52.48 -5.13
N GLY A 57 31.36 -51.81 -6.20
CA GLY A 57 31.23 -52.41 -7.54
C GLY A 57 32.59 -52.80 -8.14
N ASP A 58 33.64 -51.99 -7.91
CA ASP A 58 35.00 -52.36 -8.30
C ASP A 58 35.49 -53.60 -7.52
N VAL A 59 35.22 -53.66 -6.21
CA VAL A 59 35.55 -54.84 -5.38
C VAL A 59 34.86 -56.10 -5.91
N GLU A 60 33.57 -56.04 -6.22
CA GLU A 60 32.82 -57.17 -6.78
C GLU A 60 33.43 -57.63 -8.11
N THR A 61 33.79 -56.68 -8.98
CA THR A 61 34.43 -56.96 -10.27
C THR A 61 35.77 -57.66 -10.08
N TYR A 62 36.63 -57.15 -9.19
CA TYR A 62 37.95 -57.76 -8.94
C TYR A 62 37.84 -59.12 -8.26
N ILE A 63 36.87 -59.35 -7.37
CA ILE A 63 36.62 -60.66 -6.79
C ILE A 63 36.26 -61.68 -7.88
N LYS A 64 35.34 -61.31 -8.80
CA LYS A 64 34.95 -62.17 -9.93
C LYS A 64 36.14 -62.45 -10.85
N GLU A 65 36.95 -61.45 -11.17
CA GLU A 65 38.15 -61.63 -12.00
C GLU A 65 39.17 -62.56 -11.33
N MET A 66 39.44 -62.37 -10.04
CA MET A 66 40.35 -63.26 -9.28
C MET A 66 39.82 -64.70 -9.27
N ARG A 67 38.52 -64.89 -9.05
CA ARG A 67 37.87 -66.19 -9.03
C ARG A 67 37.96 -66.90 -10.39
N ILE A 68 37.69 -66.19 -11.49
CA ILE A 68 37.85 -66.72 -12.84
C ILE A 68 39.29 -67.15 -13.09
N HIS A 69 40.27 -66.38 -12.62
CA HIS A 69 41.69 -66.74 -12.76
C HIS A 69 42.08 -67.96 -11.92
N SER A 70 41.53 -68.13 -10.71
CA SER A 70 41.76 -69.34 -9.91
C SER A 70 41.08 -70.57 -10.50
N GLU A 71 39.85 -70.44 -11.01
CA GLU A 71 39.08 -71.55 -11.59
C GLU A 71 39.72 -72.11 -12.87
N LYS A 72 40.48 -71.29 -13.62
CA LYS A 72 41.26 -71.79 -14.78
C LYS A 72 42.27 -72.88 -14.40
N LEU A 73 42.82 -72.85 -13.18
CA LEU A 73 43.74 -73.87 -12.70
C LEU A 73 43.06 -75.22 -12.42
N LEU A 74 41.72 -75.29 -12.38
CA LEU A 74 41.00 -76.55 -12.27
C LEU A 74 41.18 -77.41 -13.52
N TYR A 75 41.29 -76.78 -14.69
CA TYR A 75 41.39 -77.45 -15.98
C TYR A 75 42.83 -77.56 -16.48
N ASN A 76 43.69 -76.60 -16.13
CA ASN A 76 45.09 -76.58 -16.54
C ASN A 76 45.96 -75.89 -15.49
N ASN A 77 46.73 -76.68 -14.75
CA ASN A 77 47.57 -76.27 -13.63
C ASN A 77 49.07 -76.29 -13.95
N ASN A 78 49.43 -76.32 -15.24
CA ASN A 78 50.83 -76.32 -15.65
C ASN A 78 51.58 -75.04 -15.20
N ASN A 79 52.91 -75.06 -15.28
CA ASN A 79 53.76 -73.93 -14.88
C ASN A 79 53.43 -72.62 -15.62
N ALA A 80 52.92 -72.69 -16.85
CA ALA A 80 52.57 -71.50 -17.64
C ALA A 80 51.27 -70.86 -17.14
N GLU A 81 50.22 -71.65 -16.85
CA GLU A 81 48.95 -71.14 -16.33
C GLU A 81 49.06 -70.65 -14.89
N THR A 82 49.83 -71.34 -14.05
CA THR A 82 50.13 -70.87 -12.69
C THR A 82 50.89 -69.53 -12.70
N SER A 83 51.86 -69.36 -13.59
CA SER A 83 52.56 -68.07 -13.80
C SER A 83 51.65 -66.98 -14.34
N ARG A 84 50.68 -67.32 -15.21
CA ARG A 84 49.67 -66.36 -15.70
C ARG A 84 48.73 -65.91 -14.59
N MET A 85 48.27 -66.83 -13.74
CA MET A 85 47.47 -66.49 -12.57
C MET A 85 48.24 -65.57 -11.63
N GLU A 86 49.51 -65.89 -11.33
CA GLU A 86 50.38 -65.06 -10.49
C GLU A 86 50.47 -63.62 -11.01
N LYS A 87 50.73 -63.45 -12.32
CA LYS A 87 50.77 -62.13 -12.98
C LYS A 87 49.43 -61.40 -12.95
N SER A 88 48.32 -62.10 -13.14
CA SER A 88 46.97 -61.51 -13.01
C SER A 88 46.73 -61.01 -11.58
N MET A 89 47.11 -61.80 -10.58
CA MET A 89 46.96 -61.45 -9.16
C MET A 89 47.81 -60.23 -8.78
N GLU A 90 49.05 -60.14 -9.25
CA GLU A 90 49.90 -58.96 -9.07
C GLU A 90 49.27 -57.67 -9.61
N SER A 91 48.49 -57.77 -10.69
CA SER A 91 47.77 -56.62 -11.27
C SER A 91 46.45 -56.31 -10.53
N LEU A 92 45.75 -57.32 -10.01
CA LEU A 92 44.45 -57.14 -9.36
C LEU A 92 44.57 -56.71 -7.89
N TYR A 93 45.57 -57.21 -7.18
CA TYR A 93 45.71 -56.91 -5.75
C TYR A 93 45.80 -55.41 -5.43
N PRO A 94 46.60 -54.58 -6.13
CA PRO A 94 46.68 -53.15 -5.84
C PRO A 94 45.38 -52.41 -6.12
N LYS A 95 44.61 -52.84 -7.13
CA LYS A 95 43.32 -52.22 -7.49
C LYS A 95 42.27 -52.50 -6.42
N LEU A 96 42.17 -53.77 -6.01
CA LEU A 96 41.26 -54.18 -4.96
C LEU A 96 41.62 -53.53 -3.62
N GLU A 97 42.90 -53.45 -3.28
CA GLU A 97 43.37 -52.75 -2.09
C GLU A 97 42.98 -51.26 -2.08
N LYS A 98 43.11 -50.59 -3.23
CA LYS A 98 42.66 -49.21 -3.40
C LYS A 98 41.16 -49.06 -3.18
N SER A 99 40.34 -49.93 -3.77
CA SER A 99 38.88 -49.88 -3.62
C SER A 99 38.44 -50.16 -2.18
N ILE A 100 39.04 -51.14 -1.50
CA ILE A 100 38.79 -51.42 -0.08
C ILE A 100 39.14 -50.20 0.79
N LYS A 101 40.28 -49.54 0.51
CA LYS A 101 40.70 -48.34 1.22
C LYS A 101 39.74 -47.16 0.99
N GLU A 102 39.23 -46.99 -0.23
CA GLU A 102 38.23 -45.97 -0.52
C GLU A 102 36.92 -46.21 0.26
N ILE A 103 36.49 -47.46 0.39
CA ILE A 103 35.37 -47.84 1.26
C ILE A 103 35.66 -47.47 2.72
N GLU A 104 36.85 -47.77 3.23
CA GLU A 104 37.25 -47.46 4.61
C GLU A 104 37.26 -45.95 4.91
N GLU A 105 37.83 -45.15 4.01
CA GLU A 105 37.95 -43.70 4.19
C GLU A 105 36.61 -42.97 4.08
N LYS A 106 35.70 -43.48 3.24
CA LYS A 106 34.43 -42.79 2.92
C LYS A 106 33.24 -43.31 3.71
N THR A 107 33.36 -44.44 4.43
CA THR A 107 32.30 -44.94 5.31
C THR A 107 32.40 -44.40 6.75
N LEU A 108 31.37 -43.67 7.17
CA LEU A 108 31.19 -43.27 8.59
C LEU A 108 30.62 -44.40 9.47
N ILE A 109 29.99 -45.42 8.88
CA ILE A 109 29.13 -46.41 9.57
C ILE A 109 29.80 -47.79 9.66
N SER A 110 30.86 -48.04 8.88
CA SER A 110 31.34 -49.40 8.60
C SER A 110 32.87 -49.55 8.55
N LYS A 111 33.63 -48.71 9.27
CA LYS A 111 35.08 -48.91 9.45
C LYS A 111 35.44 -50.35 9.85
N GLY A 112 34.62 -50.95 10.72
CA GLY A 112 34.77 -52.36 11.11
C GLY A 112 34.56 -53.35 9.96
N LYS A 113 33.58 -53.12 9.07
CA LYS A 113 33.34 -53.99 7.91
C LYS A 113 34.40 -53.81 6.82
N ALA A 114 34.91 -52.60 6.62
CA ALA A 114 36.02 -52.35 5.68
C ALA A 114 37.30 -53.05 6.15
N ALA A 115 37.60 -53.00 7.45
CA ALA A 115 38.71 -53.74 8.04
C ALA A 115 38.53 -55.27 7.92
N GLU A 116 37.30 -55.77 8.09
CA GLU A 116 36.98 -57.19 7.88
C GLU A 116 37.16 -57.60 6.40
N LEU A 117 36.76 -56.75 5.46
CA LEU A 117 36.97 -56.94 4.01
C LEU A 117 38.47 -57.03 3.68
N TYR A 118 39.29 -56.16 4.26
CA TYR A 118 40.75 -56.20 4.12
C TYR A 118 41.36 -57.47 4.73
N ASN A 119 40.86 -57.91 5.88
CA ASN A 119 41.32 -59.13 6.54
C ASN A 119 40.99 -60.39 5.72
N ILE A 120 39.80 -60.47 5.12
CA ILE A 120 39.43 -61.56 4.20
C ILE A 120 40.31 -61.51 2.96
N PHE A 121 40.50 -60.34 2.38
CA PHE A 121 41.38 -60.15 1.22
C PHE A 121 42.83 -60.60 1.50
N SER A 122 43.37 -60.27 2.68
CA SER A 122 44.70 -60.70 3.10
C SER A 122 44.81 -62.23 3.23
N LYS A 123 43.75 -62.89 3.69
CA LYS A 123 43.68 -64.37 3.70
C LYS A 123 43.62 -64.93 2.28
N ILE A 124 42.83 -64.33 1.39
CA ILE A 124 42.76 -64.72 -0.03
C ILE A 124 44.13 -64.61 -0.70
N LYS A 125 44.90 -63.53 -0.47
CA LYS A 125 46.28 -63.40 -0.99
C LYS A 125 47.15 -64.60 -0.55
N LYS A 126 47.05 -65.00 0.71
CA LYS A 126 47.83 -66.13 1.25
C LYS A 126 47.40 -67.47 0.63
N GLU A 127 46.10 -67.72 0.53
CA GLU A 127 45.57 -68.97 -0.04
C GLU A 127 45.78 -69.05 -1.56
N HIS A 128 45.83 -67.92 -2.26
CA HIS A 128 46.23 -67.89 -3.67
C HIS A 128 47.64 -68.42 -3.89
N ILE A 129 48.60 -68.03 -3.06
CA ILE A 129 49.98 -68.54 -3.13
C ILE A 129 49.95 -70.06 -2.91
N ALA A 130 49.22 -70.53 -1.90
CA ALA A 130 49.09 -71.97 -1.63
C ALA A 130 48.47 -72.75 -2.80
N VAL A 131 47.47 -72.18 -3.49
CA VAL A 131 46.82 -72.79 -4.67
C VAL A 131 47.75 -72.82 -5.88
N ILE A 132 48.49 -71.73 -6.11
CA ILE A 132 49.50 -71.63 -7.18
C ILE A 132 50.61 -72.66 -6.94
N ASP A 133 51.14 -72.73 -5.71
CA ASP A 133 52.19 -73.69 -5.34
C ASP A 133 51.70 -75.14 -5.43
N TYR A 134 50.47 -75.42 -4.99
CA TYR A 134 49.87 -76.74 -5.12
C TYR A 134 49.76 -77.19 -6.59
N GLY A 135 49.35 -76.29 -7.49
CA GLY A 135 49.34 -76.54 -8.94
C GLY A 135 50.73 -76.73 -9.54
N LYS A 136 51.75 -75.96 -9.11
CA LYS A 136 53.14 -76.09 -9.57
C LYS A 136 53.79 -77.45 -9.23
N THR A 137 53.30 -78.15 -8.20
CA THR A 137 53.91 -79.40 -7.70
C THR A 137 53.55 -80.69 -8.47
N GLY A 138 52.71 -80.62 -9.52
CA GLY A 138 52.44 -81.75 -10.42
C GLY A 138 51.10 -81.65 -11.14
N ASP A 139 50.90 -82.46 -12.19
CA ASP A 139 49.65 -82.54 -12.98
C ASP A 139 48.49 -83.09 -12.11
N ARG A 140 47.87 -82.22 -11.30
CA ARG A 140 46.73 -82.57 -10.44
C ARG A 140 45.48 -82.80 -11.28
N SER A 141 44.63 -83.73 -10.85
CA SER A 141 43.32 -83.91 -11.47
C SER A 141 42.40 -82.71 -11.17
N TYR A 142 41.33 -82.58 -11.97
CA TYR A 142 40.30 -81.58 -11.73
C TYR A 142 39.73 -81.70 -10.31
N GLU A 143 39.42 -82.92 -9.86
CA GLU A 143 38.84 -83.19 -8.53
C GLU A 143 39.80 -82.83 -7.40
N GLU A 144 41.11 -83.08 -7.58
CA GLU A 144 42.14 -82.72 -6.60
C GLU A 144 42.28 -81.20 -6.45
N MET A 145 42.26 -80.46 -7.56
CA MET A 145 42.31 -78.99 -7.55
C MET A 145 41.02 -78.38 -7.02
N GLU A 146 39.87 -78.92 -7.41
CA GLU A 146 38.55 -78.44 -6.97
C GLU A 146 38.38 -78.63 -5.46
N ALA A 147 38.76 -79.79 -4.92
CA ALA A 147 38.72 -80.04 -3.48
C ALA A 147 39.62 -79.07 -2.70
N PHE A 148 40.82 -78.78 -3.22
CA PHE A 148 41.77 -77.85 -2.59
C PHE A 148 41.28 -76.39 -2.66
N GLN A 149 40.79 -75.95 -3.81
CA GLN A 149 40.22 -74.60 -3.97
C GLN A 149 38.94 -74.40 -3.17
N ASN A 150 38.05 -75.40 -3.10
CA ASN A 150 36.84 -75.32 -2.28
C ASN A 150 37.15 -75.12 -0.79
N LYS A 151 38.16 -75.85 -0.30
CA LYS A 151 38.60 -75.78 1.10
C LYS A 151 39.25 -74.43 1.43
N ASN A 152 40.05 -73.88 0.51
CA ASN A 152 40.96 -72.78 0.81
C ASN A 152 40.51 -71.41 0.24
N LEU A 153 39.90 -71.36 -0.94
CA LEU A 153 39.54 -70.11 -1.64
C LEU A 153 38.04 -69.86 -1.72
N ASN A 154 37.22 -70.83 -2.14
CA ASN A 154 35.82 -70.56 -2.49
C ASN A 154 35.00 -70.06 -1.29
N SER A 155 35.24 -70.60 -0.09
CA SER A 155 34.61 -70.08 1.12
C SER A 155 35.03 -68.63 1.46
N LEU A 156 36.27 -68.24 1.15
CA LEU A 156 36.75 -66.87 1.37
C LEU A 156 36.15 -65.90 0.34
N TYR A 157 36.04 -66.33 -0.93
CA TYR A 157 35.37 -65.54 -1.96
C TYR A 157 33.92 -65.26 -1.59
N SER A 158 33.13 -66.28 -1.25
CA SER A 158 31.73 -66.07 -0.86
C SER A 158 31.61 -65.16 0.36
N LYS A 159 32.47 -65.31 1.37
CA LYS A 159 32.47 -64.40 2.53
C LYS A 159 32.80 -62.95 2.14
N MET A 160 33.70 -62.75 1.18
CA MET A 160 34.08 -61.42 0.71
C MET A 160 32.96 -60.79 -0.13
N GLU A 161 32.32 -61.57 -1.01
CA GLU A 161 31.13 -61.19 -1.79
C GLU A 161 29.99 -60.79 -0.85
N ASP A 162 29.61 -61.66 0.10
CA ASP A 162 28.54 -61.39 1.07
C ASP A 162 28.81 -60.10 1.87
N LEU A 163 30.06 -59.89 2.31
CA LEU A 163 30.42 -58.71 3.07
C LEU A 163 30.38 -57.44 2.20
N ASN A 164 30.84 -57.53 0.95
CA ASN A 164 30.79 -56.43 -0.01
C ASN A 164 29.36 -56.06 -0.37
N ASP A 165 28.49 -57.04 -0.63
CA ASP A 165 27.07 -56.82 -0.92
C ASP A 165 26.36 -56.12 0.25
N ASN A 166 26.67 -56.52 1.48
CA ASN A 166 26.16 -55.84 2.67
C ASN A 166 26.63 -54.38 2.77
N ILE A 167 27.84 -54.06 2.31
CA ILE A 167 28.35 -52.68 2.26
C ILE A 167 27.63 -51.90 1.16
N LEU A 168 27.49 -52.49 -0.04
CA LEU A 168 26.81 -51.90 -1.18
C LEU A 168 25.36 -51.55 -0.85
N VAL A 169 24.58 -52.52 -0.37
CA VAL A 169 23.18 -52.33 0.02
C VAL A 169 23.04 -51.27 1.11
N SER A 170 23.97 -51.23 2.08
CA SER A 170 23.96 -50.18 3.11
C SER A 170 24.25 -48.79 2.53
N ALA A 171 25.14 -48.69 1.55
CA ALA A 171 25.47 -47.43 0.88
C ALA A 171 24.33 -46.94 -0.02
N GLU A 172 23.70 -47.85 -0.78
CA GLU A 172 22.51 -47.58 -1.59
C GLU A 172 21.32 -47.12 -0.74
N ASN A 173 21.02 -47.82 0.36
CA ASN A 173 19.96 -47.40 1.27
C ASN A 173 20.22 -46.01 1.85
N LYS A 174 21.47 -45.69 2.18
CA LYS A 174 21.84 -44.36 2.66
C LYS A 174 21.70 -43.31 1.55
N PHE A 175 22.12 -43.63 0.33
CA PHE A 175 21.95 -42.77 -0.84
C PHE A 175 20.46 -42.46 -1.07
N ASN A 176 19.62 -43.50 -1.16
CA ASN A 176 18.18 -43.39 -1.37
C ASN A 176 17.49 -42.59 -0.26
N LYS A 177 17.88 -42.80 1.00
CA LYS A 177 17.32 -42.01 2.11
C LYS A 177 17.68 -40.53 2.02
N ILE A 178 18.90 -40.20 1.61
CA ILE A 178 19.32 -38.80 1.43
C ILE A 178 18.59 -38.18 0.24
N THR A 179 18.45 -38.89 -0.89
CA THR A 179 17.73 -38.39 -2.07
C THR A 179 16.25 -38.18 -1.78
N GLU A 180 15.57 -39.12 -1.11
CA GLU A 180 14.18 -38.98 -0.68
C GLU A 180 13.99 -37.78 0.24
N THR A 181 14.86 -37.62 1.25
CA THR A 181 14.82 -36.47 2.17
C THR A 181 15.06 -35.15 1.42
N ALA A 182 15.95 -35.15 0.43
CA ALA A 182 16.22 -33.98 -0.40
C ALA A 182 15.03 -33.60 -1.27
N ILE A 183 14.38 -34.59 -1.90
CA ILE A 183 13.17 -34.38 -2.72
C ILE A 183 12.03 -33.87 -1.85
N TYR A 184 11.82 -34.46 -0.68
CA TYR A 184 10.81 -34.00 0.28
C TYR A 184 11.04 -32.54 0.70
N ASN A 185 12.26 -32.21 1.12
CA ASN A 185 12.62 -30.84 1.52
C ASN A 185 12.47 -29.85 0.35
N LYS A 186 12.86 -30.25 -0.87
CA LYS A 186 12.66 -29.45 -2.08
C LYS A 186 11.18 -29.14 -2.28
N ASN A 187 10.31 -30.16 -2.23
CA ASN A 187 8.87 -29.99 -2.45
C ASN A 187 8.23 -29.10 -1.37
N VAL A 188 8.60 -29.29 -0.09
CA VAL A 188 8.14 -28.43 1.01
C VAL A 188 8.58 -26.98 0.79
N SER A 189 9.84 -26.75 0.38
CA SER A 189 10.30 -25.40 0.12
C SER A 189 9.61 -24.75 -1.07
N VAL A 190 9.39 -25.47 -2.16
CA VAL A 190 8.66 -24.96 -3.33
C VAL A 190 7.24 -24.56 -2.94
N PHE A 191 6.56 -25.41 -2.15
CA PHE A 191 5.22 -25.11 -1.64
C PHE A 191 5.20 -23.83 -0.78
N LEU A 192 6.13 -23.70 0.18
CA LEU A 192 6.25 -22.50 1.00
C LEU A 192 6.53 -21.24 0.15
N SER A 193 7.37 -21.34 -0.89
CA SER A 193 7.62 -20.23 -1.81
C SER A 193 6.36 -19.80 -2.56
N ILE A 194 5.52 -20.74 -3.00
CA ILE A 194 4.24 -20.43 -3.65
C ILE A 194 3.28 -19.74 -2.67
N VAL A 195 3.18 -20.24 -1.43
CA VAL A 195 2.31 -19.63 -0.41
C VAL A 195 2.71 -18.18 -0.14
N VAL A 196 4.00 -17.90 0.05
CA VAL A 196 4.43 -16.52 0.30
C VAL A 196 4.28 -15.65 -0.96
N LEU A 197 4.46 -16.19 -2.17
CA LEU A 197 4.16 -15.46 -3.41
C LEU A 197 2.68 -15.05 -3.47
N ILE A 198 1.75 -15.95 -3.17
CA ILE A 198 0.31 -15.64 -3.13
C ILE A 198 0.02 -14.56 -2.08
N LEU A 199 0.60 -14.67 -0.88
CA LEU A 199 0.45 -13.65 0.16
C LEU A 199 0.98 -12.28 -0.27
N THR A 200 2.09 -12.23 -1.00
CA THR A 200 2.63 -10.96 -1.54
C THR A 200 1.68 -10.34 -2.56
N LEU A 201 1.12 -11.13 -3.47
CA LEU A 201 0.16 -10.64 -4.48
C LEU A 201 -1.11 -10.11 -3.83
N VAL A 202 -1.63 -10.82 -2.81
CA VAL A 202 -2.79 -10.36 -2.04
C VAL A 202 -2.48 -9.06 -1.31
N ALA A 203 -1.31 -8.94 -0.67
CA ALA A 203 -0.90 -7.72 0.01
C ALA A 203 -0.78 -6.52 -0.96
N VAL A 204 -0.21 -6.74 -2.15
CA VAL A 204 -0.13 -5.72 -3.21
C VAL A 204 -1.53 -5.33 -3.71
N ALA A 205 -2.43 -6.28 -3.95
CA ALA A 205 -3.79 -6.00 -4.39
C ALA A 205 -4.58 -5.19 -3.34
N VAL A 206 -4.45 -5.54 -2.06
CA VAL A 206 -5.04 -4.79 -0.95
C VAL A 206 -4.47 -3.38 -0.88
N TYR A 207 -3.15 -3.23 -1.02
CA TYR A 207 -2.49 -1.92 -1.04
C TYR A 207 -3.02 -1.04 -2.19
N GLN A 208 -3.10 -1.58 -3.41
CA GLN A 208 -3.65 -0.88 -4.57
C GLN A 208 -5.12 -0.50 -4.37
N TYR A 209 -5.94 -1.38 -3.81
CA TYR A 209 -7.34 -1.10 -3.51
C TYR A 209 -7.49 0.11 -2.58
N PHE A 210 -6.70 0.18 -1.51
CA PHE A 210 -6.74 1.31 -0.58
C PHE A 210 -6.29 2.62 -1.23
N ILE A 211 -5.25 2.59 -2.06
CA ILE A 211 -4.79 3.77 -2.80
C ILE A 211 -5.86 4.27 -3.77
N SER A 212 -6.44 3.38 -4.58
CA SER A 212 -7.49 3.73 -5.54
C SER A 212 -8.67 4.40 -4.84
N LYS A 213 -9.10 3.85 -3.71
CA LYS A 213 -10.19 4.42 -2.90
C LYS A 213 -9.86 5.79 -2.31
N GLN A 214 -8.58 6.04 -1.98
CA GLN A 214 -8.14 7.37 -1.54
C GLN A 214 -8.16 8.38 -2.69
N HIS A 215 -7.73 7.98 -3.89
CA HIS A 215 -7.79 8.83 -5.09
C HIS A 215 -9.22 9.19 -5.47
N GLU A 216 -10.15 8.24 -5.46
CA GLU A 216 -11.57 8.53 -5.71
C GLU A 216 -12.13 9.57 -4.72
N LEU A 217 -11.80 9.43 -3.44
CA LEU A 217 -12.26 10.37 -2.42
C LEU A 217 -11.67 11.77 -2.61
N ILE A 218 -10.38 11.87 -2.98
CA ILE A 218 -9.73 13.15 -3.27
C ILE A 218 -10.36 13.79 -4.50
N ASN A 219 -10.53 13.03 -5.60
CA ASN A 219 -11.15 13.52 -6.82
C ASN A 219 -12.60 13.96 -6.59
N TYR A 220 -13.36 13.23 -5.78
CA TYR A 220 -14.71 13.62 -5.39
C TYR A 220 -14.73 14.93 -4.60
N LYS A 221 -13.80 15.10 -3.64
CA LYS A 221 -13.69 16.35 -2.86
C LYS A 221 -13.28 17.53 -3.73
N ASN A 222 -12.32 17.35 -4.63
CA ASN A 222 -11.91 18.40 -5.57
C ASN A 222 -13.07 18.76 -6.50
N LYS A 223 -13.80 17.77 -7.02
CA LYS A 223 -15.01 18.02 -7.82
C LYS A 223 -16.09 18.78 -7.05
N LEU A 224 -16.35 18.43 -5.79
CA LEU A 224 -17.29 19.18 -4.96
C LEU A 224 -16.80 20.62 -4.74
N PHE A 225 -15.52 20.80 -4.50
CA PHE A 225 -14.92 22.11 -4.33
C PHE A 225 -15.05 22.96 -5.61
N ASP A 226 -14.78 22.39 -6.78
CA ASP A 226 -14.98 23.06 -8.08
C ASP A 226 -16.44 23.43 -8.32
N ILE A 227 -17.39 22.55 -7.98
CA ILE A 227 -18.83 22.84 -8.08
C ILE A 227 -19.21 24.00 -7.17
N VAL A 228 -18.77 23.97 -5.90
CA VAL A 228 -19.04 25.04 -4.93
C VAL A 228 -18.42 26.35 -5.40
N SER A 229 -17.16 26.31 -5.85
CA SER A 229 -16.42 27.46 -6.36
C SER A 229 -17.10 28.12 -7.55
N LYS A 230 -17.69 27.34 -8.48
CA LYS A 230 -18.33 27.86 -9.70
C LYS A 230 -19.74 28.41 -9.50
N ASN A 231 -20.42 28.02 -8.43
CA ASN A 231 -21.85 28.32 -8.24
C ASN A 231 -22.13 29.31 -7.10
N ILE A 232 -21.13 29.71 -6.32
CA ILE A 232 -21.27 30.76 -5.30
C ILE A 232 -20.79 32.08 -5.90
N ASP A 233 -21.46 33.19 -5.59
CA ASP A 233 -21.08 34.56 -5.98
C ASP A 233 -19.82 35.10 -5.26
N ASN A 234 -18.93 34.18 -4.88
CA ASN A 234 -17.65 34.45 -4.27
C ASN A 234 -16.55 33.98 -5.21
N ALA A 235 -15.59 34.86 -5.42
CA ALA A 235 -14.31 34.56 -6.04
C ALA A 235 -13.28 34.48 -4.91
N PHE A 236 -12.40 33.50 -4.94
CA PHE A 236 -11.35 33.40 -3.93
C PHE A 236 -10.00 33.05 -4.55
N TYR A 237 -8.99 33.68 -3.98
CA TYR A 237 -7.59 33.48 -4.30
C TYR A 237 -6.87 33.07 -3.01
N ILE A 238 -6.16 31.95 -3.06
CA ILE A 238 -5.40 31.42 -1.94
C ILE A 238 -3.94 31.47 -2.34
N LYS A 239 -3.15 32.27 -1.61
CA LYS A 239 -1.71 32.44 -1.83
C LYS A 239 -0.92 31.77 -0.72
N ASN A 240 0.04 30.94 -1.10
CA ASN A 240 1.02 30.39 -0.17
C ASN A 240 2.25 31.29 -0.15
N LEU A 241 2.49 31.98 0.97
CA LEU A 241 3.57 32.97 1.08
C LEU A 241 4.98 32.35 1.11
N LYS A 242 5.12 31.02 1.08
CA LYS A 242 6.41 30.32 0.97
C LYS A 242 6.64 29.64 -0.38
N ASN A 243 5.58 29.25 -1.09
CA ASN A 243 5.68 28.49 -2.34
C ASN A 243 4.57 28.89 -3.30
N GLU A 244 4.90 29.66 -4.33
CA GLU A 244 3.94 30.16 -5.34
C GLU A 244 3.33 29.03 -6.19
N GLU A 245 3.95 27.84 -6.25
CA GLU A 245 3.40 26.70 -7.00
C GLU A 245 2.11 26.12 -6.38
N ASP A 246 1.85 26.41 -5.10
CA ASP A 246 0.68 25.91 -4.36
C ASP A 246 -0.49 26.89 -4.34
N ASP A 247 -0.41 27.99 -5.10
CA ASP A 247 -1.48 28.98 -5.19
C ASP A 247 -2.73 28.39 -5.85
N TYR A 248 -3.90 28.76 -5.31
CA TYR A 248 -5.20 28.34 -5.84
C TYR A 248 -6.03 29.54 -6.25
N ILE A 249 -6.66 29.44 -7.42
CA ILE A 249 -7.59 30.44 -7.95
C ILE A 249 -8.92 29.77 -8.26
N SER A 250 -10.00 30.36 -7.74
CA SER A 250 -11.36 29.94 -8.08
C SER A 250 -11.71 30.29 -9.53
N ASP A 251 -12.38 29.38 -10.23
CA ASP A 251 -12.83 29.59 -11.62
C ASP A 251 -13.85 30.75 -11.76
N ASN A 252 -14.54 31.12 -10.69
CA ASN A 252 -15.57 32.16 -10.72
C ASN A 252 -15.02 33.61 -10.75
N ILE A 253 -13.71 33.81 -10.63
CA ILE A 253 -13.07 35.15 -10.72
C ILE A 253 -13.46 35.85 -12.02
N LYS A 254 -13.47 35.14 -13.14
CA LYS A 254 -13.81 35.73 -14.43
C LYS A 254 -15.25 36.26 -14.48
N ASN A 255 -16.18 35.62 -13.79
CA ASN A 255 -17.59 36.04 -13.78
C ASN A 255 -17.81 37.26 -12.86
N ILE A 256 -17.13 37.30 -11.71
CA ILE A 256 -17.30 38.37 -10.73
C ILE A 256 -16.49 39.61 -11.14
N LEU A 257 -15.19 39.42 -11.40
CA LEU A 257 -14.23 40.48 -11.67
C LEU A 257 -14.03 40.75 -13.17
N GLY A 258 -14.42 39.86 -14.08
CA GLY A 258 -14.35 40.16 -15.52
C GLY A 258 -12.99 39.98 -16.18
N PHE A 259 -11.97 39.46 -15.50
CA PHE A 259 -10.68 39.12 -16.10
C PHE A 259 -10.23 37.73 -15.68
N ASP A 260 -9.19 37.18 -16.32
CA ASP A 260 -8.72 35.85 -15.96
C ASP A 260 -8.01 35.89 -14.61
N GLY A 261 -8.40 35.04 -13.67
CA GLY A 261 -7.83 35.05 -12.33
C GLY A 261 -6.31 34.79 -12.30
N ARG A 262 -5.73 34.19 -13.36
CA ARG A 262 -4.27 34.07 -13.50
C ARG A 262 -3.54 35.42 -13.50
N GLU A 263 -4.21 36.50 -13.90
CA GLU A 263 -3.64 37.85 -13.87
C GLU A 263 -3.46 38.38 -12.44
N LEU A 264 -4.17 37.81 -11.45
CA LEU A 264 -3.91 38.08 -10.03
C LEU A 264 -2.58 37.46 -9.56
N LEU A 265 -2.14 36.34 -10.16
CA LEU A 265 -0.85 35.73 -9.79
C LEU A 265 0.33 36.62 -10.16
N SER A 266 0.23 37.32 -11.29
CA SER A 266 1.33 38.15 -11.82
C SER A 266 1.43 39.52 -11.16
N SER A 267 0.34 40.02 -10.57
CA SER A 267 0.19 41.43 -10.23
C SER A 267 -0.46 41.69 -8.87
N ASP A 268 -0.82 40.63 -8.12
CA ASP A 268 -1.64 40.70 -6.91
C ASP A 268 -2.88 41.61 -7.13
N PHE A 269 -3.05 42.65 -6.30
CA PHE A 269 -4.14 43.61 -6.39
C PHE A 269 -3.98 44.65 -7.52
N GLY A 270 -2.85 44.65 -8.24
CA GLY A 270 -2.55 45.62 -9.29
C GLY A 270 -3.60 45.67 -10.39
N VAL A 271 -4.10 44.51 -10.85
CA VAL A 271 -5.12 44.44 -11.91
C VAL A 271 -6.43 45.08 -11.47
N ILE A 272 -6.80 44.94 -10.20
CA ILE A 272 -8.05 45.48 -9.65
C ILE A 272 -7.95 47.01 -9.53
N SER A 273 -6.75 47.54 -9.27
CA SER A 273 -6.52 48.97 -9.09
C SER A 273 -6.89 49.81 -10.33
N GLU A 274 -6.88 49.23 -11.53
CA GLU A 274 -7.28 49.92 -12.77
C GLU A 274 -8.78 50.23 -12.86
N TYR A 275 -9.59 49.57 -12.04
CA TYR A 275 -11.05 49.55 -12.15
C TYR A 275 -11.78 50.07 -10.91
N ILE A 276 -11.03 50.64 -9.97
CA ILE A 276 -11.52 51.29 -8.76
C ILE A 276 -11.04 52.74 -8.72
N ASN A 277 -11.61 53.57 -7.86
CA ASN A 277 -11.22 54.97 -7.79
C ASN A 277 -9.88 55.14 -7.02
N ASN A 278 -9.15 56.23 -7.27
CA ASN A 278 -7.83 56.45 -6.65
C ASN A 278 -7.85 56.51 -5.12
N GLU A 279 -8.93 57.03 -4.52
CA GLU A 279 -9.08 57.08 -3.05
C GLU A 279 -9.21 55.67 -2.44
N GLU A 280 -9.96 54.78 -3.10
CA GLU A 280 -10.10 53.37 -2.72
C GLU A 280 -8.78 52.62 -2.89
N ILE A 281 -7.99 52.91 -3.93
CA ILE A 281 -6.66 52.32 -4.13
C ILE A 281 -5.74 52.66 -2.96
N GLU A 282 -5.64 53.95 -2.61
CA GLU A 282 -4.76 54.42 -1.54
C GLU A 282 -5.17 53.84 -0.19
N TYR A 283 -6.48 53.77 0.08
CA TYR A 283 -7.00 53.16 1.30
C TYR A 283 -6.73 51.66 1.36
N LEU A 284 -6.98 50.90 0.29
CA LEU A 284 -6.71 49.47 0.23
C LEU A 284 -5.23 49.16 0.44
N LYS A 285 -4.34 49.97 -0.15
CA LYS A 285 -2.90 49.85 0.03
C LYS A 285 -2.51 50.06 1.49
N ASP A 286 -2.92 51.16 2.11
CA ASP A 286 -2.67 51.46 3.53
C ASP A 286 -3.21 50.36 4.46
N LEU A 287 -4.43 49.88 4.18
CA LEU A 287 -5.08 48.83 4.95
C LEU A 287 -4.31 47.50 4.85
N SER A 288 -3.85 47.15 3.64
CA SER A 288 -3.05 45.93 3.40
C SER A 288 -1.68 45.98 4.08
N GLU A 289 -1.01 47.13 4.06
CA GLU A 289 0.33 47.33 4.67
C GLU A 289 0.27 47.34 6.20
N LYS A 290 -0.81 47.88 6.78
CA LYS A 290 -1.01 47.90 8.25
C LYS A 290 -1.45 46.56 8.82
N ASN A 291 -2.10 45.71 8.02
CA ASN A 291 -2.80 44.51 8.49
C ASN A 291 -2.31 43.21 7.86
N VAL A 292 -1.03 43.14 7.45
CA VAL A 292 -0.41 42.01 6.71
C VAL A 292 -0.69 40.64 7.34
N ASP A 293 -0.63 40.54 8.67
CA ASP A 293 -0.79 39.26 9.40
C ASP A 293 -2.17 39.14 10.10
N SER A 294 -3.18 39.86 9.61
CA SER A 294 -4.50 39.92 10.26
C SER A 294 -5.64 39.91 9.26
N ASN A 295 -6.84 39.56 9.74
CA ASN A 295 -8.02 39.52 8.90
C ASN A 295 -8.63 40.91 8.79
N TRP A 296 -9.02 41.30 7.58
CA TRP A 296 -9.69 42.57 7.33
C TRP A 296 -10.67 42.43 6.17
N SER A 297 -11.63 43.34 6.10
CA SER A 297 -12.54 43.41 4.97
C SER A 297 -12.83 44.87 4.59
N TYR A 298 -13.07 45.09 3.30
CA TYR A 298 -13.39 46.39 2.76
C TYR A 298 -14.36 46.27 1.60
N SER A 299 -15.31 47.18 1.51
CA SER A 299 -16.28 47.22 0.41
C SER A 299 -16.07 48.48 -0.42
N PHE A 300 -15.97 48.28 -1.74
CA PHE A 300 -15.68 49.34 -2.70
C PHE A 300 -16.51 49.19 -3.97
N ILE A 301 -16.52 50.24 -4.80
CA ILE A 301 -17.22 50.23 -6.10
C ILE A 301 -16.23 49.84 -7.20
N TYR A 302 -16.44 48.65 -7.75
CA TYR A 302 -15.65 48.09 -8.84
C TYR A 302 -16.35 48.29 -10.18
N THR A 303 -15.60 48.66 -11.23
CA THR A 303 -16.13 48.72 -12.61
C THR A 303 -15.67 47.49 -13.38
N ASN A 304 -16.60 46.60 -13.75
CA ASN A 304 -16.22 45.37 -14.44
C ASN A 304 -15.65 45.69 -15.84
N PRO A 305 -14.44 45.20 -16.21
CA PRO A 305 -13.81 45.49 -17.49
C PRO A 305 -14.57 44.98 -18.71
N ASN A 306 -15.26 43.85 -18.58
CA ASN A 306 -15.97 43.23 -19.70
C ASN A 306 -17.34 43.85 -19.93
N THR A 307 -18.07 44.17 -18.85
CA THR A 307 -19.47 44.65 -18.94
C THR A 307 -19.60 46.15 -18.73
N ASN A 308 -18.56 46.81 -18.20
CA ASN A 308 -18.56 48.20 -17.76
C ASN A 308 -19.62 48.52 -16.68
N GLU A 309 -20.12 47.49 -15.99
CA GLU A 309 -21.10 47.63 -14.91
C GLU A 309 -20.41 47.95 -13.59
N LYS A 310 -21.02 48.87 -12.82
CA LYS A 310 -20.57 49.17 -11.46
C LYS A 310 -21.12 48.15 -10.48
N LYS A 311 -20.22 47.45 -9.80
CA LYS A 311 -20.53 46.44 -8.79
C LYS A 311 -20.04 46.88 -7.42
N ASN A 312 -20.78 46.52 -6.38
CA ASN A 312 -20.31 46.61 -4.99
C ASN A 312 -19.57 45.32 -4.66
N ILE A 313 -18.25 45.38 -4.59
CA ILE A 313 -17.44 44.23 -4.22
C ILE A 313 -17.09 44.35 -2.73
N LEU A 314 -17.31 43.26 -2.00
CA LEU A 314 -16.74 43.06 -0.67
C LEU A 314 -15.48 42.22 -0.84
N LEU A 315 -14.35 42.78 -0.43
CA LEU A 315 -13.07 42.09 -0.38
C LEU A 315 -12.79 41.71 1.07
N GLU A 316 -12.57 40.43 1.31
CA GLU A 316 -12.19 39.88 2.62
C GLU A 316 -10.81 39.24 2.50
N TYR A 317 -9.91 39.64 3.39
CA TYR A 317 -8.56 39.12 3.50
C TYR A 317 -8.45 38.32 4.79
N TYR A 318 -8.04 37.07 4.67
CA TYR A 318 -7.81 36.18 5.80
C TYR A 318 -6.36 35.72 5.82
N TYR A 319 -5.68 35.99 6.93
CA TYR A 319 -4.35 35.47 7.19
C TYR A 319 -4.45 34.21 8.06
N VAL A 320 -4.01 33.08 7.53
CA VAL A 320 -4.14 31.78 8.18
C VAL A 320 -2.78 31.10 8.24
N ARG A 321 -2.46 30.47 9.37
CA ARG A 321 -1.28 29.60 9.48
C ARG A 321 -1.69 28.14 9.33
N ASP A 322 -1.35 27.52 8.19
CA ASP A 322 -1.45 26.08 8.03
C ASP A 322 -0.09 25.44 8.33
N LYS A 323 0.03 24.73 9.46
CA LYS A 323 1.27 24.02 9.89
C LYS A 323 2.54 24.87 9.77
N ASP A 324 2.50 26.11 10.26
CA ASP A 324 3.61 27.09 10.21
C ASP A 324 3.97 27.61 8.81
N ILE A 325 3.10 27.39 7.82
CA ILE A 325 3.12 28.04 6.52
C ILE A 325 2.06 29.15 6.54
N PRO A 326 2.46 30.43 6.38
CA PRO A 326 1.51 31.51 6.29
C PRO A 326 0.83 31.47 4.91
N VAL A 327 -0.50 31.41 4.94
CA VAL A 327 -1.40 31.31 3.79
C VAL A 327 -2.36 32.50 3.86
N VAL A 328 -2.55 33.16 2.73
CA VAL A 328 -3.48 34.27 2.59
C VAL A 328 -4.66 33.81 1.75
N ILE A 329 -5.87 34.05 2.23
CA ILE A 329 -7.10 33.82 1.47
C ILE A 329 -7.75 35.16 1.23
N THR A 330 -7.84 35.56 -0.04
CA THR A 330 -8.58 36.76 -0.46
C THR A 330 -9.89 36.32 -1.09
N VAL A 331 -11.02 36.85 -0.62
CA VAL A 331 -12.36 36.56 -1.11
C VAL A 331 -12.98 37.84 -1.66
N PHE A 332 -13.52 37.79 -2.86
CA PHE A 332 -14.28 38.85 -3.51
C PHE A 332 -15.74 38.40 -3.63
N THR A 333 -16.65 39.15 -3.03
CA THR A 333 -18.09 38.85 -3.06
C THR A 333 -18.84 39.98 -3.76
N ASP A 334 -19.68 39.66 -4.74
CA ASP A 334 -20.58 40.64 -5.36
C ASP A 334 -21.79 40.91 -4.46
N GLU A 335 -21.80 42.03 -3.74
CA GLU A 335 -22.89 42.43 -2.85
C GLU A 335 -23.86 43.42 -3.50
N THR A 336 -23.80 43.60 -4.83
CA THR A 336 -24.58 44.61 -5.55
C THR A 336 -26.08 44.41 -5.37
N GLU A 337 -26.58 43.19 -5.61
CA GLU A 337 -28.00 42.88 -5.43
C GLU A 337 -28.44 43.04 -3.97
N ARG A 338 -27.61 42.58 -3.02
CA ARG A 338 -27.92 42.68 -1.59
C ARG A 338 -28.06 44.14 -1.15
N LYS A 339 -27.11 45.00 -1.51
CA LYS A 339 -27.16 46.44 -1.18
C LYS A 339 -28.31 47.14 -1.89
N ASN A 340 -28.61 46.79 -3.14
CA ASN A 340 -29.75 47.34 -3.87
C ASN A 340 -31.08 46.94 -3.23
N MET A 341 -31.23 45.69 -2.80
CA MET A 341 -32.41 45.22 -2.09
C MET A 341 -32.55 45.92 -0.73
N GLN A 342 -31.45 46.05 0.02
CA GLN A 342 -31.43 46.77 1.29
C GLN A 342 -31.90 48.22 1.12
N ARG A 343 -31.35 48.97 0.14
CA ARG A 343 -31.78 50.35 -0.16
C ARG A 343 -33.26 50.43 -0.57
N LYS A 344 -33.76 49.47 -1.36
CA LYS A 344 -35.18 49.40 -1.73
C LYS A 344 -36.07 49.21 -0.50
N LEU A 345 -35.66 48.35 0.44
CA LEU A 345 -36.38 48.13 1.69
C LEU A 345 -36.36 49.35 2.60
N GLU A 346 -35.20 50.00 2.76
CA GLU A 346 -35.06 51.25 3.53
C GLU A 346 -35.97 52.35 2.97
N ASN A 347 -35.98 52.55 1.65
CA ASN A 347 -36.85 53.53 0.99
C ASN A 347 -38.34 53.18 1.15
N ALA A 348 -38.71 51.90 1.07
CA ALA A 348 -40.09 51.46 1.26
C ALA A 348 -40.58 51.70 2.69
N LEU A 349 -39.71 51.43 3.68
CA LEU A 349 -39.98 51.68 5.09
C LEU A 349 -40.19 53.17 5.35
N ASP A 350 -39.27 54.01 4.90
CA ASP A 350 -39.36 55.47 5.07
C ASP A 350 -40.63 56.06 4.42
N ASN A 351 -41.00 55.58 3.22
CA ASN A 351 -42.25 55.97 2.59
C ASN A 351 -43.49 55.54 3.39
N ALA A 352 -43.48 54.32 3.96
CA ALA A 352 -44.58 53.81 4.77
C ALA A 352 -44.72 54.59 6.09
N GLU A 353 -43.61 54.93 6.74
CA GLU A 353 -43.61 55.77 7.94
C GLU A 353 -44.16 57.16 7.65
N ARG A 354 -43.69 57.81 6.58
CA ARG A 354 -44.21 59.12 6.15
C ARG A 354 -45.72 59.09 5.86
N ALA A 355 -46.22 58.05 5.20
CA ALA A 355 -47.65 57.87 4.96
C ALA A 355 -48.45 57.62 6.25
N SER A 356 -47.89 56.83 7.18
CA SER A 356 -48.53 56.55 8.48
C SER A 356 -48.64 57.81 9.35
N ILE A 357 -47.58 58.62 9.39
CA ILE A 357 -47.58 59.92 10.09
C ILE A 357 -48.61 60.85 9.46
N ALA A 358 -48.61 61.02 8.14
CA ALA A 358 -49.57 61.87 7.44
C ALA A 358 -51.03 61.42 7.67
N LYS A 359 -51.29 60.10 7.67
CA LYS A 359 -52.62 59.54 7.98
C LYS A 359 -53.03 59.84 9.42
N SER A 360 -52.11 59.71 10.37
CA SER A 360 -52.35 59.95 11.79
C SER A 360 -52.62 61.42 12.06
N GLU A 361 -51.85 62.32 11.46
CA GLU A 361 -52.10 63.77 11.49
C GLU A 361 -53.45 64.13 10.87
N PHE A 362 -53.77 63.58 9.69
CA PHE A 362 -55.05 63.82 9.03
C PHE A 362 -56.23 63.38 9.90
N LEU A 363 -56.20 62.16 10.44
CA LEU A 363 -57.27 61.65 11.31
C LEU A 363 -57.38 62.45 12.61
N SER A 364 -56.25 62.88 13.20
CA SER A 364 -56.24 63.73 14.39
C SER A 364 -56.87 65.10 14.11
N ARG A 365 -56.49 65.75 13.01
CA ARG A 365 -57.07 67.03 12.56
C ARG A 365 -58.56 66.89 12.27
N MET A 366 -58.96 65.89 11.50
CA MET A 366 -60.37 65.60 11.21
C MET A 366 -61.17 65.31 12.48
N SER A 367 -60.62 64.57 13.45
CA SER A 367 -61.28 64.33 14.74
C SER A 367 -61.53 65.64 15.50
N HIS A 368 -60.57 66.56 15.49
CA HIS A 368 -60.72 67.88 16.11
C HIS A 368 -61.78 68.73 15.40
N GLU A 369 -61.78 68.75 14.07
CA GLU A 369 -62.73 69.51 13.27
C GLU A 369 -64.16 68.96 13.35
N ILE A 370 -64.35 67.64 13.47
CA ILE A 370 -65.68 67.03 13.66
C ILE A 370 -66.19 67.21 15.10
N ARG A 371 -65.32 67.15 16.11
CA ARG A 371 -65.71 67.26 17.52
C ARG A 371 -66.32 68.63 17.84
N THR A 372 -65.82 69.69 17.22
CA THR A 372 -66.27 71.07 17.46
C THR A 372 -67.75 71.29 17.12
N PRO A 373 -68.23 71.02 15.89
CA PRO A 373 -69.64 71.12 15.55
C PRO A 373 -70.48 70.06 16.29
N LEU A 374 -69.98 68.83 16.47
CA LEU A 374 -70.71 67.79 17.20
C LEU A 374 -70.99 68.18 18.66
N ASN A 375 -70.01 68.77 19.35
CA ASN A 375 -70.19 69.30 20.70
C ASN A 375 -71.19 70.48 20.70
N GLY A 376 -71.14 71.34 19.68
CA GLY A 376 -72.12 72.41 19.49
C GLY A 376 -73.55 71.88 19.34
N ILE A 377 -73.75 70.88 18.47
CA ILE A 377 -75.04 70.23 18.24
C ILE A 377 -75.54 69.56 19.52
N THR A 378 -74.71 68.74 20.16
CA THR A 378 -75.07 68.02 21.39
C THR A 378 -75.44 68.98 22.51
N GLY A 379 -74.67 70.06 22.68
CA GLY A 379 -74.95 71.11 23.65
C GLY A 379 -76.27 71.81 23.38
N MET A 380 -76.55 72.18 22.13
CA MET A 380 -77.82 72.80 21.75
C MET A 380 -79.00 71.84 21.89
N THR A 381 -78.82 70.55 21.59
CA THR A 381 -79.86 69.53 21.78
C THR A 381 -80.19 69.33 23.27
N LEU A 382 -79.18 69.28 24.15
CA LEU A 382 -79.38 69.22 25.59
C LEU A 382 -80.16 70.43 26.12
N ILE A 383 -79.82 71.64 25.67
CA ILE A 383 -80.53 72.86 26.05
C ILE A 383 -81.97 72.84 25.54
N ALA A 384 -82.21 72.39 24.31
CA ALA A 384 -83.55 72.23 23.76
C ALA A 384 -84.39 71.24 24.61
N ILE A 385 -83.85 70.07 24.95
CA ILE A 385 -84.52 69.06 25.78
C ILE A 385 -84.89 69.62 27.16
N GLN A 386 -83.98 70.37 27.80
CA GLN A 386 -84.26 70.96 29.11
C GLN A 386 -85.32 72.07 29.08
N ASN A 387 -85.61 72.64 27.90
CA ASN A 387 -86.52 73.76 27.72
C ASN A 387 -87.73 73.42 26.82
N ILE A 388 -88.16 72.15 26.76
CA ILE A 388 -89.28 71.62 25.93
C ILE A 388 -90.62 72.37 26.08
N LYS A 389 -90.79 73.20 27.11
CA LYS A 389 -92.01 74.01 27.34
C LYS A 389 -91.87 75.48 26.91
N ASP A 390 -90.73 75.88 26.37
CA ASP A 390 -90.41 77.23 25.86
C ASP A 390 -90.10 77.15 24.35
N GLU A 391 -91.16 77.24 23.54
CA GLU A 391 -91.13 77.10 22.08
C GLU A 391 -90.12 78.05 21.40
N LYS A 392 -89.90 79.24 21.98
CA LYS A 392 -88.97 80.23 21.42
C LYS A 392 -87.51 79.83 21.61
N LYS A 393 -87.16 79.25 22.77
CA LYS A 393 -85.80 78.75 23.02
C LYS A 393 -85.52 77.44 22.29
N GLU A 394 -86.52 76.59 22.13
CA GLU A 394 -86.42 75.37 21.35
C GLU A 394 -86.08 75.68 19.89
N LEU A 395 -86.77 76.65 19.27
CA LEU A 395 -86.53 77.06 17.90
C LEU A 395 -85.14 77.71 17.69
N ASP A 396 -84.65 78.50 18.65
CA ASP A 396 -83.29 79.07 18.61
C ASP A 396 -82.20 77.98 18.66
N CYS A 397 -82.40 76.96 19.51
CA CYS A 397 -81.48 75.82 19.57
C CYS A 397 -81.47 75.02 18.26
N LEU A 398 -82.63 74.77 17.65
CA LEU A 398 -82.74 74.08 16.37
C LEU A 398 -82.08 74.87 15.22
N ASN A 399 -82.23 76.19 15.19
CA ASN A 399 -81.54 77.05 14.22
C ASN A 399 -80.02 77.01 14.38
N LYS A 400 -79.50 77.04 15.62
CA LYS A 400 -78.05 76.95 15.90
C LYS A 400 -77.47 75.58 15.54
N ILE A 401 -78.23 74.50 15.74
CA ILE A 401 -77.88 73.15 15.27
C ILE A 401 -77.79 73.13 13.74
N SER A 402 -78.77 73.71 13.04
CA SER A 402 -78.79 73.79 11.57
C SER A 402 -77.59 74.56 11.02
N ILE A 403 -77.23 75.68 11.65
CA ILE A 403 -76.02 76.46 11.27
C ILE A 403 -74.73 75.65 11.51
N SER A 404 -74.65 74.91 12.62
CA SER A 404 -73.48 74.07 12.94
C SER A 404 -73.33 72.85 12.02
N LEU A 405 -74.40 72.44 11.32
CA LEU A 405 -74.39 71.40 10.28
C LEU A 405 -74.05 71.96 8.88
N SER A 406 -74.04 73.29 8.72
CA SER A 406 -73.85 73.99 7.44
C SER A 406 -72.41 74.52 7.25
N LEU A 407 -71.55 74.29 8.25
CA LEU A 407 -70.09 74.50 8.23
C LEU A 407 -69.41 73.15 8.10
#